data_AF-A0AB34J2H0-F1
#
_entry.id   AF-A0AB34J2H0-F1
#
_cell.length_a   1.000
_cell.length_b   1.000
_cell.length_c   1.000
_cell.angle_alpha   90.00
_cell.angle_beta   90.00
_cell.angle_gamma   90.00
#
_symmetry.space_group_name_H-M   'P 1'
#
loop_
_entity.id
_entity.type
_entity.pdbx_description
1 polymer ?
#
loop_
_entity_poly.entity_id
_entity_poly.type
_entity_poly.pdbx_seq_one_letter_code
_entity_poly.pdbx_strand_id
1 'polypeptide(L)'
;MARGGKLSIHASRVRCHKGAALDASSDSDDDHADKNRPVRRLFFLLMCFAAPLSTALGFTLFVSSTRLRAWAAAAAAAIADAPPPPSAPPSPSPPRLPFPPPPRSPPSPPPPFLPPPPLPPPPHPPPNPPPPSPPPPPPPPRPPPPHKLSDAVCHDWMADRRHRFRTMWSHTGWEVLYPSMPPCFGADAASVHAFFEQLERGDGCDANWFEGALGKGGTPEFSAPAPALLGFDETIASFCLGHAADEPPPRGWERAHPAWCVGAGFNILAIFSGTYNLCTNLKWQVCAAQGRLPGQEGDAVIKFARAPADMPISEGPHPFGKCSGFKPKGCDFGYGTDDIYFLELCLYSFLCENHERLFELDVGEPFRCELSSERFDALKEIFLQGVADDNEAYRPDGKTRCRSWCNPFTCDNGDCIGCPKELHGCPRGRSP
;
A
#
# COMPACT_ATOMS: atom_id res chain seq x y z
N MET A 1 -5.15 -70.74 -9.34
CA MET A 1 -4.26 -70.23 -8.28
C MET A 1 -4.66 -68.79 -7.97
N ALA A 2 -5.46 -68.59 -6.94
CA ALA A 2 -5.90 -67.27 -6.48
C ALA A 2 -5.10 -66.90 -5.22
N ARG A 3 -4.47 -65.72 -5.20
CA ARG A 3 -3.86 -65.16 -3.99
C ARG A 3 -4.71 -63.97 -3.53
N GLY A 4 -5.40 -64.14 -2.41
CA GLY A 4 -6.06 -63.07 -1.68
C GLY A 4 -5.08 -62.39 -0.74
N GLY A 5 -4.91 -61.07 -0.88
CA GLY A 5 -4.23 -60.23 0.09
C GLY A 5 -5.22 -59.66 1.11
N LYS A 6 -5.02 -59.95 2.39
CA LYS A 6 -5.72 -59.30 3.50
C LYS A 6 -5.01 -57.99 3.84
N LEU A 7 -5.74 -56.88 3.81
CA LEU A 7 -5.31 -55.59 4.33
C LEU A 7 -5.71 -55.50 5.82
N SER A 8 -4.73 -55.27 6.69
CA SER A 8 -4.93 -55.08 8.13
C SER A 8 -4.78 -53.60 8.45
N ILE A 9 -5.81 -52.97 9.03
CA ILE A 9 -5.80 -51.57 9.45
C ILE A 9 -5.54 -51.52 10.95
N HIS A 10 -4.41 -50.94 11.35
CA HIS A 10 -4.10 -50.62 12.75
C HIS A 10 -4.74 -49.28 13.12
N ALA A 11 -5.64 -49.29 14.11
CA ALA A 11 -6.18 -48.09 14.74
C ALA A 11 -5.22 -47.60 15.83
N SER A 12 -4.63 -46.41 15.63
CA SER A 12 -3.84 -45.72 16.65
C SER A 12 -4.76 -44.91 17.57
N ARG A 13 -4.75 -45.23 18.87
CA ARG A 13 -5.42 -44.47 19.94
C ARG A 13 -4.64 -43.17 20.21
N VAL A 14 -5.27 -42.02 19.96
CA VAL A 14 -4.80 -40.71 20.45
C VAL A 14 -5.22 -40.56 21.91
N ARG A 15 -4.24 -40.35 22.80
CA ARG A 15 -4.41 -40.15 24.23
C ARG A 15 -4.34 -38.64 24.51
N CYS A 16 -5.46 -38.03 24.90
CA CYS A 16 -5.50 -36.63 25.32
C CYS A 16 -4.92 -36.50 26.74
N HIS A 17 -3.82 -35.75 26.89
CA HIS A 17 -3.31 -35.34 28.20
C HIS A 17 -4.04 -34.08 28.67
N LYS A 18 -4.56 -34.13 29.91
CA LYS A 18 -5.15 -33.02 30.64
C LYS A 18 -4.08 -31.97 30.98
N GLY A 19 -4.40 -30.71 30.73
CA GLY A 19 -3.57 -29.55 31.06
C GLY A 19 -3.41 -29.32 32.56
N ALA A 20 -2.25 -28.78 32.92
CA ALA A 20 -1.96 -28.21 34.21
C ALA A 20 -2.33 -26.73 34.21
N ALA A 21 -2.99 -26.31 35.28
CA ALA A 21 -3.35 -24.93 35.56
C ALA A 21 -2.10 -24.09 35.89
N LEU A 22 -2.06 -22.87 35.39
CA LEU A 22 -1.19 -21.81 35.91
C LEU A 22 -2.08 -20.64 36.33
N ASP A 23 -1.95 -20.29 37.60
CA ASP A 23 -2.54 -19.13 38.24
C ASP A 23 -1.95 -17.84 37.66
N ALA A 24 -2.82 -16.91 37.28
CA ALA A 24 -2.46 -15.52 36.99
C ALA A 24 -3.30 -14.62 37.89
N SER A 25 -2.60 -13.80 38.68
CA SER A 25 -3.10 -12.80 39.60
C SER A 25 -2.42 -11.46 39.30
N SER A 26 -3.12 -10.36 39.64
CA SER A 26 -2.84 -8.93 39.47
C SER A 26 -3.29 -8.36 38.12
N ASP A 27 -4.47 -7.74 38.08
CA ASP A 27 -4.84 -6.39 38.58
C ASP A 27 -4.23 -5.28 37.73
N SER A 28 -5.04 -4.75 36.81
CA SER A 28 -5.10 -3.32 36.53
C SER A 28 -6.51 -2.98 36.05
N ASP A 29 -7.15 -2.15 36.86
CA ASP A 29 -8.48 -1.58 36.70
C ASP A 29 -8.56 -0.70 35.44
N ASP A 30 -9.59 -0.91 34.62
CA ASP A 30 -10.21 0.17 33.86
C ASP A 30 -11.70 -0.16 33.66
N ASP A 31 -12.49 0.41 34.56
CA ASP A 31 -13.95 0.45 34.57
C ASP A 31 -14.48 1.21 33.34
N HIS A 32 -15.12 0.51 32.40
CA HIS A 32 -16.22 1.08 31.62
C HIS A 32 -17.39 0.10 31.58
N ALA A 33 -18.45 0.52 32.27
CA ALA A 33 -19.66 -0.22 32.52
C ALA A 33 -20.46 -0.51 31.24
N ASP A 34 -20.62 -1.80 30.90
CA ASP A 34 -21.70 -2.27 30.02
C ASP A 34 -22.66 -3.17 30.82
N LYS A 35 -23.74 -2.55 31.30
CA LYS A 35 -24.86 -3.21 31.97
C LYS A 35 -25.81 -3.74 30.90
N ASN A 36 -25.65 -5.01 30.49
CA ASN A 36 -26.76 -5.87 30.04
C ASN A 36 -26.29 -7.30 29.73
N ARG A 37 -26.51 -8.27 30.65
CA ARG A 37 -26.68 -9.70 30.32
C ARG A 37 -27.13 -10.52 31.54
N PRO A 38 -28.32 -11.15 31.48
CA PRO A 38 -28.47 -12.47 32.08
C PRO A 38 -29.26 -13.42 31.15
N VAL A 39 -28.67 -13.88 30.04
CA VAL A 39 -29.24 -15.00 29.26
C VAL A 39 -28.12 -15.83 28.63
N ARG A 40 -27.29 -16.50 29.43
CA ARG A 40 -26.25 -17.42 28.89
C ARG A 40 -25.99 -18.68 29.73
N ARG A 41 -26.98 -19.13 30.52
CA ARG A 41 -26.90 -20.40 31.26
C ARG A 41 -27.91 -21.49 30.81
N LEU A 42 -28.68 -21.28 29.75
CA LEU A 42 -29.67 -22.26 29.27
C LEU A 42 -29.31 -22.95 27.94
N PHE A 43 -28.13 -22.69 27.35
CA PHE A 43 -27.77 -23.24 26.03
C PHE A 43 -26.82 -24.45 26.07
N PHE A 44 -26.24 -24.79 27.23
CA PHE A 44 -25.24 -25.87 27.32
C PHE A 44 -25.79 -27.25 27.69
N LEU A 45 -27.11 -27.38 27.92
CA LEU A 45 -27.73 -28.65 28.33
C LEU A 45 -28.58 -29.33 27.25
N LEU A 46 -28.66 -28.78 26.02
CA LEU A 46 -29.55 -29.28 24.96
C LEU A 46 -28.87 -29.91 23.74
N MET A 47 -27.55 -30.13 23.79
CA MET A 47 -26.77 -30.67 22.64
C MET A 47 -26.32 -32.14 22.79
N CYS A 48 -26.84 -32.90 23.76
CA CYS A 48 -26.41 -34.31 23.98
C CYS A 48 -27.44 -35.38 23.59
N PHE A 49 -28.61 -35.03 23.06
CA PHE A 49 -29.62 -36.03 22.66
C PHE A 49 -30.31 -35.64 21.35
N ALA A 50 -29.62 -35.70 20.21
CA ALA A 50 -30.27 -35.70 18.90
C ALA A 50 -29.34 -36.20 17.77
N ALA A 51 -29.16 -37.51 17.65
CA ALA A 51 -28.98 -38.25 16.39
C ALA A 51 -29.07 -39.76 16.69
N PRO A 52 -29.71 -40.61 15.87
CA PRO A 52 -29.74 -40.50 14.40
C PRO A 52 -31.13 -40.75 13.78
N LEU A 53 -31.68 -39.79 13.02
CA LEU A 53 -32.77 -40.03 12.07
C LEU A 53 -32.71 -39.00 10.93
N SER A 54 -31.75 -39.12 10.01
CA SER A 54 -31.64 -38.20 8.86
C SER A 54 -31.04 -38.82 7.59
N THR A 55 -31.21 -40.13 7.39
CA THR A 55 -30.73 -40.81 6.18
C THR A 55 -31.81 -41.16 5.15
N ALA A 56 -33.04 -40.64 5.28
CA ALA A 56 -34.14 -41.02 4.38
C ALA A 56 -34.75 -39.89 3.51
N LEU A 57 -34.32 -38.63 3.61
CA LEU A 57 -34.91 -37.50 2.85
C LEU A 57 -33.97 -36.84 1.83
N GLY A 58 -32.74 -37.35 1.65
CA GLY A 58 -31.74 -36.74 0.76
C GLY A 58 -31.90 -37.04 -0.73
N PHE A 59 -32.77 -37.96 -1.14
CA PHE A 59 -32.78 -38.47 -2.52
C PHE A 59 -33.82 -37.84 -3.46
N THR A 60 -34.74 -37.00 -2.97
CA THR A 60 -35.78 -36.37 -3.81
C THR A 60 -35.53 -34.90 -4.14
N LEU A 61 -34.57 -34.23 -3.49
CA LEU A 61 -34.26 -32.81 -3.78
C LEU A 61 -33.10 -32.59 -4.77
N PHE A 62 -32.38 -33.63 -5.16
CA PHE A 62 -31.24 -33.50 -6.08
C PHE A 62 -31.63 -33.48 -7.57
N VAL A 63 -32.86 -33.87 -7.92
CA VAL A 63 -33.33 -33.94 -9.32
C VAL A 63 -33.94 -32.61 -9.81
N SER A 64 -34.30 -31.67 -8.92
CA SER A 64 -34.89 -30.38 -9.32
C SER A 64 -33.86 -29.26 -9.60
N SER A 65 -32.62 -29.38 -9.12
CA SER A 65 -31.61 -28.32 -9.27
C SER A 65 -30.96 -28.26 -10.65
N THR A 66 -30.84 -29.40 -11.34
CA THR A 66 -30.22 -29.47 -12.68
C THR A 66 -31.11 -28.90 -13.77
N ARG A 67 -32.44 -28.95 -13.63
CA ARG A 67 -33.38 -28.36 -14.61
C ARG A 67 -33.47 -26.84 -14.54
N LEU A 68 -33.28 -26.24 -13.36
CA LEU A 68 -33.28 -24.78 -13.18
C LEU A 68 -32.01 -24.13 -13.76
N ARG A 69 -30.85 -24.79 -13.66
CA ARG A 69 -29.59 -24.30 -14.27
C ARG A 69 -29.58 -24.38 -15.79
N ALA A 70 -30.21 -25.40 -16.37
CA ALA A 70 -30.34 -25.53 -17.83
C ALA A 70 -31.26 -24.45 -18.45
N TRP A 71 -32.29 -24.01 -17.73
CA TRP A 71 -33.19 -22.96 -18.20
C TRP A 71 -32.56 -21.56 -18.10
N ALA A 72 -31.77 -21.29 -17.06
CA ALA A 72 -31.05 -20.02 -16.91
C ALA A 72 -29.94 -19.84 -17.96
N ALA A 73 -29.26 -20.91 -18.36
CA ALA A 73 -28.22 -20.86 -19.41
C ALA A 73 -28.80 -20.62 -20.82
N ALA A 74 -30.01 -21.12 -21.10
CA ALA A 74 -30.67 -20.90 -22.39
C ALA A 74 -31.23 -19.48 -22.54
N ALA A 75 -31.66 -18.84 -21.44
CA ALA A 75 -32.15 -17.46 -21.46
C ALA A 75 -31.03 -16.43 -21.65
N ALA A 76 -29.81 -16.70 -21.15
CA ALA A 76 -28.66 -15.83 -21.32
C ALA A 76 -28.11 -15.82 -22.77
N ALA A 77 -28.23 -16.94 -23.49
CA ALA A 77 -27.78 -17.04 -24.88
C ALA A 77 -28.70 -16.29 -25.87
N ALA A 78 -29.96 -16.02 -25.51
CA ALA A 78 -30.93 -15.36 -26.39
C ALA A 78 -30.84 -13.82 -26.38
N ILE A 79 -30.09 -13.21 -25.45
CA ILE A 79 -29.92 -11.75 -25.35
C ILE A 79 -28.62 -11.28 -26.05
N ALA A 80 -27.70 -12.21 -26.36
CA ALA A 80 -26.38 -11.90 -26.89
C ALA A 80 -26.31 -11.60 -28.40
N ASP A 81 -27.43 -11.67 -29.14
CA ASP A 81 -27.46 -11.53 -30.60
C ASP A 81 -28.34 -10.37 -31.10
N ALA A 82 -28.73 -9.45 -30.21
CA ALA A 82 -29.41 -8.22 -30.60
C ALA A 82 -28.37 -7.18 -31.07
N PRO A 83 -28.43 -6.68 -32.31
CA PRO A 83 -27.54 -5.62 -32.75
C PRO A 83 -27.76 -4.36 -31.89
N PRO A 84 -26.69 -3.65 -31.51
CA PRO A 84 -26.82 -2.44 -30.71
C PRO A 84 -27.69 -1.41 -31.44
N PRO A 85 -28.57 -0.68 -30.72
CA PRO A 85 -29.34 0.38 -31.33
C PRO A 85 -28.39 1.44 -31.92
N PRO A 86 -28.71 2.02 -33.08
CA PRO A 86 -27.88 3.03 -33.71
C PRO A 86 -27.70 4.22 -32.76
N SER A 87 -26.44 4.59 -32.52
CA SER A 87 -26.07 5.72 -31.67
C SER A 87 -26.78 6.99 -32.13
N ALA A 88 -27.49 7.64 -31.21
CA ALA A 88 -28.13 8.92 -31.46
C ALA A 88 -27.06 9.95 -31.87
N PRO A 89 -27.34 10.82 -32.87
CA PRO A 89 -26.42 11.85 -33.29
C PRO A 89 -26.17 12.85 -32.15
N PRO A 90 -24.92 13.35 -32.00
CA PRO A 90 -24.58 14.31 -30.96
C PRO A 90 -25.40 15.59 -31.13
N SER A 91 -26.02 16.04 -30.03
CA SER A 91 -26.71 17.33 -30.01
C SER A 91 -25.74 18.46 -30.31
N PRO A 92 -26.13 19.46 -31.13
CA PRO A 92 -25.27 20.58 -31.47
C PRO A 92 -24.99 21.43 -30.23
N SER A 93 -23.70 21.68 -29.97
CA SER A 93 -23.24 22.57 -28.91
C SER A 93 -23.80 23.98 -29.09
N PRO A 94 -24.29 24.64 -28.03
CA PRO A 94 -24.76 26.01 -28.11
C PRO A 94 -23.62 26.98 -28.49
N PRO A 95 -23.92 28.03 -29.28
CA PRO A 95 -22.92 29.00 -29.71
C PRO A 95 -22.34 29.76 -28.50
N ARG A 96 -21.01 29.74 -28.38
CA ARG A 96 -20.29 30.52 -27.35
C ARG A 96 -20.43 32.01 -27.65
N LEU A 97 -20.97 32.75 -26.68
CA LEU A 97 -20.99 34.21 -26.71
C LEU A 97 -19.56 34.76 -26.55
N PRO A 98 -19.19 35.84 -27.27
CA PRO A 98 -17.89 36.47 -27.15
C PRO A 98 -17.74 37.18 -25.80
N PHE A 99 -16.63 36.93 -25.12
CA PHE A 99 -16.26 37.64 -23.89
C PHE A 99 -15.89 39.11 -24.20
N PRO A 100 -16.30 40.07 -23.35
CA PRO A 100 -15.92 41.47 -23.49
C PRO A 100 -14.41 41.67 -23.21
N PRO A 101 -13.75 42.60 -23.91
CA PRO A 101 -12.34 42.90 -23.71
C PRO A 101 -12.09 43.54 -22.33
N PRO A 102 -10.95 43.25 -21.68
CA PRO A 102 -10.60 43.84 -20.40
C PRO A 102 -10.35 45.37 -20.52
N PRO A 103 -10.67 46.15 -19.48
CA PRO A 103 -10.45 47.60 -19.46
C PRO A 103 -8.95 47.94 -19.46
N ARG A 104 -8.59 48.96 -20.24
CA ARG A 104 -7.21 49.45 -20.38
C ARG A 104 -6.78 50.21 -19.11
N SER A 105 -5.60 49.87 -18.59
CA SER A 105 -4.96 50.57 -17.47
C SER A 105 -4.57 52.01 -17.85
N PRO A 106 -4.68 52.97 -16.92
CA PRO A 106 -4.27 54.36 -17.15
C PRO A 106 -2.74 54.53 -17.22
N PRO A 107 -2.23 55.51 -17.99
CA PRO A 107 -0.80 55.77 -18.14
C PRO A 107 -0.18 56.39 -16.87
N SER A 108 1.01 55.95 -16.52
CA SER A 108 1.81 56.48 -15.41
C SER A 108 2.32 57.90 -15.69
N PRO A 109 2.43 58.77 -14.66
CA PRO A 109 2.94 60.13 -14.80
C PRO A 109 4.46 60.16 -15.03
N PRO A 110 4.98 61.20 -15.70
CA PRO A 110 6.40 61.37 -15.98
C PRO A 110 7.20 61.71 -14.70
N PRO A 111 8.45 61.23 -14.59
CA PRO A 111 9.31 61.54 -13.44
C PRO A 111 9.80 63.00 -13.46
N PRO A 112 9.99 63.63 -12.28
CA PRO A 112 10.49 64.99 -12.17
C PRO A 112 11.99 65.09 -12.52
N PHE A 113 12.35 66.20 -13.16
CA PHE A 113 13.72 66.54 -13.54
C PHE A 113 14.61 66.77 -12.31
N LEU A 114 15.73 66.05 -12.24
CA LEU A 114 16.78 66.25 -11.25
C LEU A 114 17.77 67.35 -11.69
N PRO A 115 18.33 68.12 -10.74
CA PRO A 115 19.33 69.15 -11.03
C PRO A 115 20.66 68.56 -11.51
N PRO A 116 21.46 69.33 -12.28
CA PRO A 116 22.74 68.87 -12.79
C PRO A 116 23.76 68.64 -11.66
N PRO A 117 24.57 67.57 -11.74
CA PRO A 117 25.56 67.24 -10.72
C PRO A 117 26.74 68.23 -10.73
N PRO A 118 27.36 68.48 -9.56
CA PRO A 118 28.56 69.31 -9.46
C PRO A 118 29.76 68.70 -10.19
N LEU A 119 30.64 69.57 -10.69
CA LEU A 119 31.87 69.22 -11.40
C LEU A 119 32.81 68.35 -10.53
N PRO A 120 33.44 67.31 -11.11
CA PRO A 120 34.31 66.42 -10.38
C PRO A 120 35.65 67.10 -9.99
N PRO A 121 36.20 66.75 -8.82
CA PRO A 121 37.53 67.20 -8.41
C PRO A 121 38.64 66.61 -9.31
N PRO A 122 39.82 67.25 -9.35
CA PRO A 122 40.95 66.79 -10.16
C PRO A 122 41.44 65.38 -9.75
N PRO A 123 41.93 64.59 -10.71
CA PRO A 123 42.29 63.20 -10.49
C PRO A 123 43.48 63.07 -9.54
N HIS A 124 43.30 62.25 -8.50
CA HIS A 124 44.40 61.80 -7.64
C HIS A 124 45.34 60.85 -8.43
N PRO A 125 46.64 60.84 -8.12
CA PRO A 125 47.57 59.87 -8.68
C PRO A 125 47.10 58.43 -8.38
N PRO A 126 47.27 57.50 -9.34
CA PRO A 126 46.75 56.15 -9.20
C PRO A 126 47.38 55.45 -7.99
N PRO A 127 46.57 54.89 -7.07
CA PRO A 127 47.09 54.06 -6.00
C PRO A 127 47.78 52.82 -6.59
N ASN A 128 48.86 52.38 -5.94
CA ASN A 128 49.51 51.13 -6.29
C ASN A 128 48.47 49.99 -6.30
N PRO A 129 48.53 49.09 -7.30
CA PRO A 129 47.58 47.99 -7.38
C PRO A 129 47.63 47.17 -6.09
N PRO A 130 46.48 46.90 -5.44
CA PRO A 130 46.46 46.05 -4.27
C PRO A 130 47.01 44.66 -4.67
N PRO A 131 47.72 43.98 -3.75
CA PRO A 131 48.14 42.61 -4.00
C PRO A 131 46.92 41.77 -4.39
N PRO A 132 47.05 40.87 -5.38
CA PRO A 132 45.93 40.05 -5.84
C PRO A 132 45.31 39.33 -4.65
N SER A 133 43.99 39.50 -4.49
CA SER A 133 43.26 38.82 -3.44
C SER A 133 43.52 37.30 -3.57
N PRO A 134 43.73 36.59 -2.45
CA PRO A 134 43.85 35.15 -2.52
C PRO A 134 42.62 34.59 -3.25
N PRO A 135 42.79 33.57 -4.11
CA PRO A 135 41.66 32.97 -4.81
C PRO A 135 40.63 32.54 -3.76
N PRO A 136 39.33 32.79 -4.00
CA PRO A 136 38.30 32.34 -3.08
C PRO A 136 38.46 30.84 -2.85
N PRO A 137 38.27 30.35 -1.61
CA PRO A 137 38.32 28.92 -1.36
C PRO A 137 37.33 28.24 -2.32
N PRO A 138 37.68 27.05 -2.87
CA PRO A 138 36.77 26.33 -3.73
C PRO A 138 35.44 26.15 -2.99
N PRO A 139 34.29 26.34 -3.67
CA PRO A 139 33.00 26.10 -3.04
C PRO A 139 32.98 24.67 -2.48
N PRO A 140 32.38 24.45 -1.30
CA PRO A 140 32.25 23.12 -0.76
C PRO A 140 31.60 22.20 -1.81
N PRO A 141 32.03 20.93 -1.91
CA PRO A 141 31.40 19.99 -2.83
C PRO A 141 29.89 19.97 -2.58
N ARG A 142 29.10 20.00 -3.66
CA ARG A 142 27.64 19.88 -3.54
C ARG A 142 27.33 18.56 -2.85
N PRO A 143 26.38 18.53 -1.89
CA PRO A 143 25.89 17.27 -1.35
C PRO A 143 25.46 16.35 -2.51
N PRO A 144 25.69 15.03 -2.41
CA PRO A 144 25.11 14.10 -3.36
C PRO A 144 23.59 14.31 -3.39
N PRO A 145 22.94 14.23 -4.56
CA PRO A 145 21.50 14.35 -4.63
C PRO A 145 20.85 13.30 -3.70
N PRO A 146 19.76 13.65 -3.01
CA PRO A 146 19.10 12.74 -2.09
C PRO A 146 18.70 11.45 -2.82
N HIS A 147 18.91 10.31 -2.17
CA HIS A 147 18.55 9.01 -2.72
C HIS A 147 17.03 8.94 -2.94
N LYS A 148 16.62 8.91 -4.20
CA LYS A 148 15.24 8.73 -4.63
C LYS A 148 14.94 7.25 -4.83
N LEU A 149 13.69 6.86 -4.60
CA LEU A 149 13.22 5.53 -4.97
C LEU A 149 13.34 5.35 -6.49
N SER A 150 13.80 4.18 -6.90
CA SER A 150 13.93 3.79 -8.31
C SER A 150 13.65 2.30 -8.45
N ASP A 151 13.51 1.85 -9.68
CA ASP A 151 13.31 0.44 -10.00
C ASP A 151 14.40 -0.46 -9.42
N ALA A 152 15.67 -0.07 -9.59
CA ALA A 152 16.81 -0.82 -9.06
C ALA A 152 16.79 -0.91 -7.53
N VAL A 153 16.45 0.20 -6.85
CA VAL A 153 16.32 0.22 -5.39
C VAL A 153 15.21 -0.72 -4.93
N CYS A 154 14.07 -0.71 -5.63
CA CYS A 154 12.98 -1.62 -5.32
C CYS A 154 13.39 -3.09 -5.48
N HIS A 155 14.09 -3.43 -6.56
CA HIS A 155 14.61 -4.78 -6.80
C HIS A 155 15.57 -5.24 -5.70
N ASP A 156 16.52 -4.38 -5.32
CA ASP A 156 17.46 -4.68 -4.25
C ASP A 156 16.74 -4.87 -2.90
N TRP A 157 15.77 -4.01 -2.58
CA TRP A 157 15.01 -4.06 -1.32
C TRP A 157 14.11 -5.29 -1.19
N MET A 158 13.51 -5.74 -2.28
CA MET A 158 12.66 -6.94 -2.26
C MET A 158 13.48 -8.24 -2.32
N ALA A 159 14.64 -8.22 -2.99
CA ALA A 159 15.53 -9.37 -3.05
C ALA A 159 16.26 -9.62 -1.72
N ASP A 160 16.65 -8.57 -0.99
CA ASP A 160 17.35 -8.73 0.28
C ASP A 160 16.44 -9.36 1.35
N ARG A 161 16.72 -10.63 1.68
CA ARG A 161 16.03 -11.43 2.72
C ARG A 161 16.03 -10.79 4.11
N ARG A 162 16.87 -9.78 4.35
CA ARG A 162 16.99 -9.04 5.61
C ARG A 162 16.28 -7.68 5.58
N HIS A 163 15.78 -7.26 4.42
CA HIS A 163 15.10 -5.99 4.29
C HIS A 163 13.74 -6.02 4.98
N ARG A 164 13.30 -4.87 5.49
CA ARG A 164 12.04 -4.79 6.26
C ARG A 164 10.84 -5.25 5.45
N PHE A 165 10.87 -5.05 4.13
CA PHE A 165 9.81 -5.52 3.25
C PHE A 165 9.58 -7.01 3.39
N ARG A 166 10.63 -7.82 3.57
CA ARG A 166 10.45 -9.27 3.80
C ARG A 166 9.71 -9.54 5.11
N THR A 167 10.02 -8.79 6.15
CA THR A 167 9.42 -8.95 7.47
C THR A 167 7.96 -8.48 7.54
N MET A 168 7.58 -7.52 6.67
CA MET A 168 6.21 -7.04 6.56
C MET A 168 5.22 -8.16 6.19
N TRP A 169 5.67 -9.18 5.47
CA TRP A 169 4.84 -10.32 5.03
C TRP A 169 5.05 -11.60 5.84
N SER A 170 6.09 -11.65 6.67
CA SER A 170 6.49 -12.91 7.30
C SER A 170 5.65 -13.24 8.52
N HIS A 171 5.46 -14.53 8.78
CA HIS A 171 4.83 -15.03 10.00
C HIS A 171 5.40 -14.35 11.26
N THR A 172 6.72 -14.21 11.34
CA THR A 172 7.41 -13.59 12.47
C THR A 172 7.07 -12.10 12.61
N GLY A 173 7.08 -11.32 11.52
CA GLY A 173 6.69 -9.90 11.60
C GLY A 173 5.25 -9.74 12.06
N TRP A 174 4.38 -10.64 11.60
CA TRP A 174 2.97 -10.69 11.96
C TRP A 174 2.70 -11.07 13.42
N GLU A 175 3.33 -12.12 13.93
CA GLU A 175 3.23 -12.50 15.36
C GLU A 175 3.60 -11.35 16.27
N VAL A 176 4.63 -10.58 15.90
CA VAL A 176 5.10 -9.45 16.68
C VAL A 176 4.09 -8.31 16.63
N LEU A 177 3.62 -7.94 15.43
CA LEU A 177 2.74 -6.80 15.23
C LEU A 177 1.32 -7.03 15.74
N TYR A 178 0.74 -8.18 15.40
CA TYR A 178 -0.68 -8.48 15.62
C TYR A 178 -0.88 -9.95 15.98
N PRO A 179 -0.71 -10.33 17.27
CA PRO A 179 -0.83 -11.73 17.72
C PRO A 179 -2.19 -12.37 17.39
N SER A 180 -3.24 -11.56 17.20
CA SER A 180 -4.59 -11.99 16.88
C SER A 180 -4.89 -12.06 15.39
N MET A 181 -3.99 -11.58 14.52
CA MET A 181 -4.20 -11.60 13.07
C MET A 181 -3.30 -12.66 12.42
N PRO A 182 -3.87 -13.50 11.54
CA PRO A 182 -3.07 -14.48 10.82
C PRO A 182 -2.17 -13.78 9.79
N PRO A 183 -0.96 -14.31 9.53
CA PRO A 183 -0.15 -13.88 8.39
C PRO A 183 -0.85 -14.20 7.06
N CYS A 184 -0.33 -13.64 5.96
CA CYS A 184 -0.90 -13.80 4.62
C CYS A 184 -0.93 -15.26 4.16
N PHE A 185 0.09 -15.98 4.55
CA PHE A 185 0.30 -17.38 4.28
C PHE A 185 1.01 -18.00 5.50
N GLY A 186 0.90 -19.32 5.63
CA GLY A 186 1.61 -20.07 6.65
C GLY A 186 3.12 -20.13 6.37
N ALA A 187 3.84 -20.84 7.23
CA ALA A 187 5.29 -21.02 7.08
C ALA A 187 5.67 -22.03 5.97
N ASP A 188 4.70 -22.80 5.46
CA ASP A 188 4.93 -23.81 4.43
C ASP A 188 4.71 -23.27 3.02
N ALA A 189 5.46 -23.82 2.06
CA ALA A 189 5.40 -23.43 0.66
C ALA A 189 3.99 -23.58 0.04
N ALA A 190 3.22 -24.61 0.44
CA ALA A 190 1.90 -24.86 -0.12
C ALA A 190 0.93 -23.73 0.20
N SER A 191 0.99 -23.16 1.40
CA SER A 191 0.20 -21.99 1.78
C SER A 191 0.57 -20.73 0.99
N VAL A 192 1.86 -20.52 0.68
CA VAL A 192 2.33 -19.41 -0.18
C VAL A 192 1.79 -19.60 -1.60
N HIS A 193 1.95 -20.80 -2.18
CA HIS A 193 1.42 -21.11 -3.51
C HIS A 193 -0.09 -20.86 -3.58
N ALA A 194 -0.85 -21.39 -2.62
CA ALA A 194 -2.31 -21.23 -2.59
C ALA A 194 -2.74 -19.75 -2.49
N PHE A 195 -2.00 -18.92 -1.76
CA PHE A 195 -2.26 -17.48 -1.67
C PHE A 195 -1.99 -16.78 -3.01
N PHE A 196 -0.83 -17.03 -3.64
CA PHE A 196 -0.48 -16.42 -4.92
C PHE A 196 -1.41 -16.87 -6.05
N GLU A 197 -1.82 -18.15 -6.10
CA GLU A 197 -2.82 -18.62 -7.08
C GLU A 197 -4.18 -17.91 -6.91
N GLN A 198 -4.61 -17.65 -5.67
CA GLN A 198 -5.85 -16.90 -5.41
C GLN A 198 -5.74 -15.45 -5.89
N LEU A 199 -4.59 -14.82 -5.65
CA LEU A 199 -4.31 -13.47 -6.13
C LEU A 199 -4.31 -13.39 -7.67
N GLU A 200 -3.62 -14.32 -8.35
CA GLU A 200 -3.55 -14.36 -9.81
C GLU A 200 -4.95 -14.56 -10.43
N ARG A 201 -5.79 -15.39 -9.81
CA ARG A 201 -7.21 -15.54 -10.22
C ARG A 201 -8.09 -14.34 -9.87
N GLY A 202 -7.60 -13.38 -9.09
CA GLY A 202 -8.35 -12.24 -8.58
C GLY A 202 -9.50 -12.63 -7.66
N ASP A 203 -9.30 -13.67 -6.84
CA ASP A 203 -10.29 -14.15 -5.90
C ASP A 203 -10.58 -13.07 -4.85
N GLY A 204 -11.80 -12.52 -4.82
CA GLY A 204 -12.24 -11.48 -3.88
C GLY A 204 -11.84 -10.05 -4.24
N CYS A 205 -11.61 -9.74 -5.52
CA CYS A 205 -11.47 -8.36 -5.99
C CYS A 205 -12.74 -7.51 -5.84
N ASP A 206 -13.89 -8.16 -5.67
CA ASP A 206 -15.21 -7.57 -5.40
C ASP A 206 -15.46 -7.24 -3.92
N ALA A 207 -14.44 -7.37 -3.06
CA ALA A 207 -14.54 -7.02 -1.65
C ALA A 207 -14.87 -5.54 -1.43
N ASN A 208 -15.42 -5.23 -0.25
CA ASN A 208 -15.60 -3.84 0.18
C ASN A 208 -14.27 -3.25 0.65
N TRP A 209 -13.58 -2.55 -0.24
CA TRP A 209 -12.31 -1.87 0.04
C TRP A 209 -12.45 -0.58 0.87
N PHE A 210 -13.67 -0.26 1.30
CA PHE A 210 -14.05 0.90 2.13
C PHE A 210 -14.65 0.45 3.48
N GLU A 211 -14.30 -0.76 3.95
CA GLU A 211 -14.92 -1.36 5.12
C GLU A 211 -14.76 -0.49 6.38
N GLY A 212 -15.88 -0.04 6.94
CA GLY A 212 -15.91 0.86 8.10
C GLY A 212 -15.63 2.33 7.78
N ALA A 213 -15.15 2.64 6.58
CA ALA A 213 -14.81 3.99 6.14
C ALA A 213 -16.03 4.84 5.74
N LEU A 214 -17.04 4.21 5.12
CA LEU A 214 -18.27 4.87 4.66
C LEU A 214 -19.46 4.60 5.61
N GLY A 215 -19.20 4.24 6.86
CA GLY A 215 -20.21 3.76 7.80
C GLY A 215 -20.45 2.24 7.71
N LYS A 216 -21.54 1.76 8.31
CA LYS A 216 -21.81 0.31 8.44
C LYS A 216 -22.21 -0.31 7.09
N GLY A 217 -21.23 -0.85 6.37
CA GLY A 217 -21.43 -1.78 5.25
C GLY A 217 -21.61 -1.16 3.87
N GLY A 218 -21.31 0.13 3.68
CA GLY A 218 -21.38 0.75 2.37
C GLY A 218 -20.23 0.28 1.47
N THR A 219 -20.52 -0.58 0.49
CA THR A 219 -19.69 -0.69 -0.72
C THR A 219 -20.02 0.54 -1.57
N PRO A 220 -19.03 1.34 -2.00
CA PRO A 220 -19.33 2.53 -2.80
C PRO A 220 -19.89 2.15 -4.17
N GLU A 221 -20.81 2.97 -4.65
CA GLU A 221 -21.23 2.97 -6.05
C GLU A 221 -20.53 4.13 -6.75
N PHE A 222 -19.88 3.84 -7.88
CA PHE A 222 -19.21 4.85 -8.69
C PHE A 222 -20.09 5.20 -9.89
N SER A 223 -20.29 6.50 -10.14
CA SER A 223 -21.09 6.98 -11.27
C SER A 223 -20.33 7.02 -12.60
N ALA A 224 -19.03 6.75 -12.56
CA ALA A 224 -18.10 6.76 -13.69
C ALA A 224 -16.94 5.79 -13.39
N PRO A 225 -16.11 5.43 -14.39
CA PRO A 225 -14.93 4.61 -14.16
C PRO A 225 -14.06 5.17 -13.03
N ALA A 226 -13.74 4.33 -12.06
CA ALA A 226 -13.04 4.67 -10.83
C ALA A 226 -11.65 4.01 -10.80
N PRO A 227 -10.61 4.66 -11.34
CA PRO A 227 -9.26 4.13 -11.29
C PRO A 227 -8.78 3.97 -9.84
N ALA A 228 -7.85 3.03 -9.65
CA ALA A 228 -7.15 2.89 -8.38
C ALA A 228 -6.28 4.13 -8.13
N LEU A 229 -6.24 4.61 -6.89
CA LEU A 229 -5.41 5.74 -6.48
C LEU A 229 -4.52 5.31 -5.32
N LEU A 230 -3.20 5.41 -5.51
CA LEU A 230 -2.19 5.15 -4.48
C LEU A 230 -1.48 6.44 -4.08
N GLY A 231 -0.87 6.44 -2.90
CA GLY A 231 -0.18 7.57 -2.32
C GLY A 231 -0.11 7.45 -0.81
N PHE A 232 0.49 8.43 -0.15
CA PHE A 232 0.30 8.60 1.28
C PHE A 232 -1.13 9.08 1.56
N ASP A 233 -1.68 8.73 2.73
CA ASP A 233 -3.07 9.03 3.07
C ASP A 233 -3.39 10.53 2.89
N GLU A 234 -2.51 11.44 3.33
CA GLU A 234 -2.73 12.88 3.19
C GLU A 234 -2.65 13.36 1.73
N THR A 235 -1.74 12.78 0.93
CA THR A 235 -1.64 13.10 -0.50
C THR A 235 -2.86 12.60 -1.27
N ILE A 236 -3.37 11.41 -0.94
CA ILE A 236 -4.64 10.86 -1.48
C ILE A 236 -5.79 11.80 -1.15
N ALA A 237 -5.90 12.23 0.11
CA ALA A 237 -6.96 13.13 0.54
C ALA A 237 -6.94 14.46 -0.21
N SER A 238 -5.76 15.07 -0.36
CA SER A 238 -5.58 16.31 -1.12
C SER A 238 -5.88 16.13 -2.61
N PHE A 239 -5.45 15.02 -3.21
CA PHE A 239 -5.74 14.70 -4.61
C PHE A 239 -7.24 14.57 -4.86
N CYS A 240 -7.97 13.87 -3.98
CA CYS A 240 -9.43 13.70 -4.08
C CYS A 240 -10.21 15.01 -3.87
N LEU A 241 -9.61 16.01 -3.19
CA LEU A 241 -10.17 17.37 -3.07
C LEU A 241 -9.82 18.26 -4.26
N GLY A 242 -8.98 17.81 -5.20
CA GLY A 242 -8.47 18.61 -6.31
C GLY A 242 -7.43 19.64 -5.89
N HIS A 243 -6.78 19.46 -4.73
CA HIS A 243 -5.67 20.29 -4.29
C HIS A 243 -4.35 19.86 -4.96
N ALA A 244 -3.33 20.73 -4.89
CA ALA A 244 -1.98 20.35 -5.27
C ALA A 244 -1.43 19.27 -4.30
N ALA A 245 -0.54 18.40 -4.78
CA ALA A 245 -0.04 17.24 -4.02
C ALA A 245 0.65 17.60 -2.68
N ASP A 246 1.21 18.81 -2.58
CA ASP A 246 1.92 19.27 -1.38
C ASP A 246 1.03 20.14 -0.45
N GLU A 247 -0.22 20.40 -0.82
CA GLU A 247 -1.15 21.12 0.05
C GLU A 247 -1.75 20.16 1.07
N PRO A 248 -1.62 20.40 2.39
CA PRO A 248 -2.15 19.49 3.39
C PRO A 248 -3.69 19.49 3.38
N PRO A 249 -4.34 18.34 3.60
CA PRO A 249 -5.79 18.28 3.68
C PRO A 249 -6.32 19.02 4.93
N PRO A 250 -7.62 19.38 4.97
CA PRO A 250 -8.24 20.01 6.13
C PRO A 250 -8.11 19.17 7.41
N ARG A 251 -8.06 19.79 8.59
CA ARG A 251 -8.02 19.05 9.87
C ARG A 251 -9.20 18.06 10.00
N GLY A 252 -8.93 16.85 10.48
CA GLY A 252 -9.93 15.80 10.66
C GLY A 252 -10.32 15.05 9.38
N TRP A 253 -9.49 15.15 8.33
CA TRP A 253 -9.69 14.53 7.03
C TRP A 253 -9.68 13.00 7.07
N GLU A 254 -9.07 12.38 8.07
CA GLU A 254 -8.79 10.93 8.12
C GLU A 254 -10.07 10.08 7.99
N ARG A 255 -11.20 10.56 8.53
CA ARG A 255 -12.50 9.88 8.40
C ARG A 255 -13.30 10.29 7.17
N ALA A 256 -12.95 11.40 6.54
CA ALA A 256 -13.71 12.01 5.45
C ALA A 256 -13.12 11.69 4.07
N HIS A 257 -11.80 11.45 3.98
CA HIS A 257 -11.14 11.18 2.69
C HIS A 257 -11.78 10.04 1.89
N PRO A 258 -12.29 8.94 2.49
CA PRO A 258 -12.83 7.86 1.68
C PRO A 258 -14.08 8.31 0.92
N ALA A 259 -14.93 9.11 1.57
CA ALA A 259 -16.10 9.70 0.93
C ALA A 259 -15.72 10.72 -0.15
N TRP A 260 -14.67 11.52 0.07
CA TRP A 260 -14.16 12.45 -0.94
C TRP A 260 -13.64 11.73 -2.18
N CYS A 261 -12.86 10.67 -2.00
CA CYS A 261 -12.33 9.90 -3.13
C CYS A 261 -13.43 9.18 -3.92
N VAL A 262 -14.43 8.63 -3.26
CA VAL A 262 -15.62 8.08 -3.95
C VAL A 262 -16.33 9.17 -4.76
N GLY A 263 -16.54 10.35 -4.16
CA GLY A 263 -17.15 11.49 -4.86
C GLY A 263 -16.32 12.02 -6.04
N ALA A 264 -14.99 11.89 -5.97
CA ALA A 264 -14.06 12.24 -7.03
C ALA A 264 -13.86 11.13 -8.08
N GLY A 265 -14.51 9.97 -7.91
CA GLY A 265 -14.39 8.83 -8.82
C GLY A 265 -13.06 8.10 -8.71
N PHE A 266 -12.54 7.90 -7.50
CA PHE A 266 -11.31 7.12 -7.25
C PHE A 266 -11.58 5.97 -6.29
N ASN A 267 -10.99 4.81 -6.62
CA ASN A 267 -10.95 3.66 -5.73
C ASN A 267 -9.65 3.71 -4.91
N ILE A 268 -9.77 3.64 -3.58
CA ILE A 268 -8.63 3.62 -2.65
C ILE A 268 -8.79 2.41 -1.72
N LEU A 269 -7.71 2.02 -1.05
CA LEU A 269 -7.77 1.06 0.04
C LEU A 269 -8.00 1.77 1.37
N ALA A 270 -9.24 1.76 1.87
CA ALA A 270 -9.63 2.43 3.11
C ALA A 270 -10.40 1.48 4.04
N ILE A 271 -9.69 0.66 4.81
CA ILE A 271 -10.28 -0.33 5.72
C ILE A 271 -10.03 0.10 7.18
N PHE A 272 -11.10 0.46 7.89
CA PHE A 272 -11.05 0.95 9.28
C PHE A 272 -11.66 -0.03 10.30
N SER A 273 -12.17 -1.18 9.87
CA SER A 273 -12.77 -2.19 10.76
C SER A 273 -11.74 -3.01 11.56
N GLY A 274 -10.44 -2.73 11.39
CA GLY A 274 -9.36 -3.51 11.99
C GLY A 274 -9.03 -4.80 11.25
N THR A 275 -9.63 -5.03 10.08
CA THR A 275 -9.30 -6.15 9.17
C THR A 275 -8.16 -5.80 8.21
N TYR A 276 -7.75 -4.53 8.17
CA TYR A 276 -6.66 -4.07 7.32
C TYR A 276 -5.36 -4.79 7.66
N ASN A 277 -4.69 -5.23 6.61
CA ASN A 277 -3.34 -5.70 6.69
C ASN A 277 -2.64 -5.75 5.33
N LEU A 278 -1.36 -6.13 5.34
CA LEU A 278 -0.56 -6.18 4.13
C LEU A 278 -1.07 -7.22 3.12
N CYS A 279 -1.61 -8.35 3.54
CA CYS A 279 -2.21 -9.35 2.65
C CYS A 279 -3.38 -8.74 1.87
N THR A 280 -4.24 -8.02 2.58
CA THR A 280 -5.34 -7.25 2.02
C THR A 280 -4.83 -6.15 1.10
N ASN A 281 -3.71 -5.51 1.44
CA ASN A 281 -3.06 -4.50 0.61
C ASN A 281 -2.51 -5.06 -0.72
N LEU A 282 -1.73 -6.15 -0.69
CA LEU A 282 -1.25 -6.82 -1.92
C LEU A 282 -2.43 -7.33 -2.76
N LYS A 283 -3.45 -7.88 -2.11
CA LYS A 283 -4.66 -8.31 -2.81
C LYS A 283 -5.33 -7.15 -3.54
N TRP A 284 -5.53 -6.03 -2.87
CA TRP A 284 -6.09 -4.82 -3.49
C TRP A 284 -5.23 -4.34 -4.67
N GLN A 285 -3.89 -4.30 -4.53
CA GLN A 285 -2.99 -3.87 -5.60
C GLN A 285 -3.03 -4.79 -6.83
N VAL A 286 -3.06 -6.11 -6.64
CA VAL A 286 -3.17 -7.08 -7.74
C VAL A 286 -4.53 -6.93 -8.42
N CYS A 287 -5.62 -6.76 -7.66
CA CYS A 287 -6.94 -6.47 -8.22
C CYS A 287 -6.97 -5.15 -9.01
N ALA A 288 -6.26 -4.12 -8.55
CA ALA A 288 -6.11 -2.85 -9.27
C ALA A 288 -5.39 -3.03 -10.61
N ALA A 289 -4.28 -3.79 -10.62
CA ALA A 289 -3.52 -4.10 -11.83
C ALA A 289 -4.30 -4.99 -12.82
N GLN A 290 -5.25 -5.78 -12.32
CA GLN A 290 -6.15 -6.56 -13.17
C GLN A 290 -7.34 -5.74 -13.71
N GLY A 291 -7.55 -4.51 -13.24
CA GLY A 291 -8.74 -3.72 -13.58
C GLY A 291 -10.04 -4.25 -12.96
N ARG A 292 -9.92 -4.97 -11.83
CA ARG A 292 -11.03 -5.72 -11.21
C ARG A 292 -11.55 -5.11 -9.92
N LEU A 293 -11.04 -3.96 -9.51
CA LEU A 293 -11.64 -3.25 -8.38
C LEU A 293 -13.05 -2.72 -8.74
N PRO A 294 -13.93 -2.55 -7.75
CA PRO A 294 -15.21 -1.90 -7.95
C PRO A 294 -15.05 -0.54 -8.67
N GLY A 295 -15.81 -0.34 -9.75
CA GLY A 295 -15.76 0.87 -10.57
C GLY A 295 -14.67 0.90 -11.64
N GLN A 296 -13.70 -0.01 -11.69
CA GLN A 296 -12.70 -0.02 -12.76
C GLN A 296 -13.25 -0.51 -14.11
N GLU A 297 -14.33 -1.31 -14.12
CA GLU A 297 -14.98 -1.80 -15.35
C GLU A 297 -14.03 -2.56 -16.31
N GLY A 298 -12.99 -3.22 -15.78
CA GLY A 298 -11.96 -3.88 -16.57
C GLY A 298 -10.82 -2.95 -17.01
N ASP A 299 -10.93 -1.65 -16.73
CA ASP A 299 -9.91 -0.66 -17.01
C ASP A 299 -8.85 -0.64 -15.90
N ALA A 300 -7.71 -1.31 -16.14
CA ALA A 300 -6.57 -1.42 -15.21
C ALA A 300 -5.77 -0.11 -15.06
N VAL A 301 -6.45 1.03 -14.94
CA VAL A 301 -5.82 2.32 -14.64
C VAL A 301 -5.53 2.40 -13.15
N ILE A 302 -4.28 2.72 -12.87
CA ILE A 302 -3.75 3.12 -11.58
C ILE A 302 -3.25 4.55 -11.70
N LYS A 303 -3.51 5.38 -10.68
CA LYS A 303 -2.99 6.72 -10.56
C LYS A 303 -2.27 6.89 -9.23
N PHE A 304 -1.40 7.88 -9.17
CA PHE A 304 -0.61 8.17 -7.99
C PHE A 304 -0.87 9.61 -7.53
N ALA A 305 -1.33 9.77 -6.28
CA ALA A 305 -1.49 11.06 -5.62
C ALA A 305 -0.14 11.70 -5.26
N ARG A 306 0.92 10.89 -5.20
CA ARG A 306 2.32 11.31 -5.07
C ARG A 306 3.15 10.62 -6.15
N ALA A 307 3.90 11.38 -6.96
CA ALA A 307 4.71 10.81 -8.03
C ALA A 307 5.73 9.78 -7.48
N PRO A 308 5.85 8.58 -8.07
CA PRO A 308 6.77 7.54 -7.60
C PRO A 308 8.25 7.98 -7.53
N ALA A 309 8.69 8.84 -8.46
CA ALA A 309 10.05 9.39 -8.47
C ALA A 309 10.33 10.48 -7.42
N ASP A 310 9.29 10.99 -6.77
CA ASP A 310 9.39 12.03 -5.74
C ASP A 310 9.26 11.45 -4.33
N MET A 311 9.68 10.19 -4.19
CA MET A 311 9.77 9.44 -2.94
C MET A 311 11.18 9.55 -2.36
N PRO A 312 11.44 10.52 -1.46
CA PRO A 312 12.73 10.64 -0.82
C PRO A 312 12.93 9.50 0.19
N ILE A 313 14.01 8.75 0.06
CA ILE A 313 14.28 7.61 0.96
C ILE A 313 14.68 8.11 2.35
N SER A 314 15.55 9.13 2.42
CA SER A 314 16.20 9.56 3.67
C SER A 314 15.69 10.87 4.26
N GLU A 315 15.00 11.69 3.47
CA GLU A 315 14.66 13.08 3.78
C GLU A 315 13.17 13.36 3.57
N GLY A 316 12.70 14.52 4.02
CA GLY A 316 11.32 14.97 3.78
C GLY A 316 10.33 14.58 4.90
N PRO A 317 9.02 14.78 4.66
CA PRO A 317 7.99 14.53 5.66
C PRO A 317 7.71 13.03 5.90
N HIS A 318 8.05 12.18 4.92
CA HIS A 318 7.80 10.72 4.94
C HIS A 318 9.07 9.90 4.69
N PRO A 319 10.14 10.06 5.50
CA PRO A 319 11.38 9.32 5.30
C PRO A 319 11.18 7.83 5.60
N PHE A 320 11.68 6.99 4.70
CA PHE A 320 11.64 5.54 4.86
C PHE A 320 12.35 5.12 6.16
N GLY A 321 11.77 4.17 6.88
CA GLY A 321 12.42 3.63 8.09
C GLY A 321 12.22 4.45 9.37
N LYS A 322 11.66 5.66 9.31
CA LYS A 322 11.51 6.52 10.50
C LYS A 322 10.22 6.29 11.28
N CYS A 323 9.41 5.33 10.84
CA CYS A 323 8.09 5.01 11.36
C CYS A 323 7.31 6.28 11.74
N SER A 324 6.90 7.05 10.75
CA SER A 324 5.85 8.06 10.84
C SER A 324 4.47 7.40 10.62
N GLY A 325 3.39 8.02 11.12
CA GLY A 325 2.01 7.54 10.93
C GLY A 325 1.46 6.50 11.93
N PHE A 326 0.46 5.72 11.51
CA PHE A 326 -0.24 4.71 12.34
C PHE A 326 0.69 3.56 12.75
N LYS A 327 0.70 3.21 14.05
CA LYS A 327 1.55 2.16 14.63
C LYS A 327 0.76 1.31 15.61
N PRO A 328 0.61 0.01 15.36
CA PRO A 328 -0.10 -0.87 16.29
C PRO A 328 0.66 -1.17 17.59
N LYS A 329 2.01 -1.14 17.61
CA LYS A 329 2.84 -1.48 18.80
C LYS A 329 4.20 -0.77 18.88
N GLY A 330 4.22 0.55 18.68
CA GLY A 330 5.47 1.33 18.76
C GLY A 330 6.42 1.08 17.58
N CYS A 331 7.48 1.89 17.52
CA CYS A 331 8.42 1.91 16.39
C CYS A 331 9.37 0.73 16.36
N ASP A 332 9.52 0.01 17.46
CA ASP A 332 10.55 -1.02 17.56
C ASP A 332 10.32 -2.13 16.54
N PHE A 333 9.09 -2.60 16.40
CA PHE A 333 8.79 -3.75 15.57
C PHE A 333 7.83 -3.45 14.42
N GLY A 334 7.47 -2.17 14.25
CA GLY A 334 6.47 -1.73 13.28
C GLY A 334 7.04 -1.26 11.96
N TYR A 335 6.14 -1.10 11.00
CA TYR A 335 6.29 -0.23 9.85
C TYR A 335 5.33 0.95 10.02
N GLY A 336 5.73 2.12 9.54
CA GLY A 336 4.82 3.26 9.40
C GLY A 336 3.91 3.08 8.18
N THR A 337 2.84 3.85 8.11
CA THR A 337 2.00 3.98 6.91
C THR A 337 2.85 4.39 5.71
N ASP A 338 3.86 5.22 5.94
CA ASP A 338 4.74 5.74 4.91
C ASP A 338 5.54 4.61 4.24
N ASP A 339 6.06 3.66 5.03
CA ASP A 339 6.81 2.52 4.53
C ASP A 339 5.97 1.60 3.62
N ILE A 340 4.65 1.60 3.83
CA ILE A 340 3.71 0.84 3.01
C ILE A 340 3.72 1.41 1.60
N TYR A 341 3.63 2.74 1.41
CA TYR A 341 3.60 3.29 0.06
C TYR A 341 4.90 2.99 -0.73
N PHE A 342 6.07 3.03 -0.09
CA PHE A 342 7.32 2.55 -0.72
C PHE A 342 7.20 1.07 -1.17
N LEU A 343 6.62 0.22 -0.32
CA LEU A 343 6.40 -1.18 -0.65
C LEU A 343 5.40 -1.36 -1.79
N GLU A 344 4.31 -0.59 -1.84
CA GLU A 344 3.33 -0.63 -2.93
C GLU A 344 3.97 -0.29 -4.28
N LEU A 345 4.81 0.75 -4.33
CA LEU A 345 5.56 1.11 -5.53
C LEU A 345 6.52 -0.01 -5.95
N CYS A 346 7.25 -0.59 -4.99
CA CYS A 346 8.14 -1.69 -5.28
C CYS A 346 7.41 -2.97 -5.71
N LEU A 347 6.22 -3.23 -5.20
CA LEU A 347 5.39 -4.35 -5.66
C LEU A 347 4.99 -4.17 -7.12
N TYR A 348 4.56 -2.99 -7.55
CA TYR A 348 4.29 -2.76 -8.98
C TYR A 348 5.55 -2.85 -9.84
N SER A 349 6.69 -2.38 -9.33
CA SER A 349 7.99 -2.54 -10.03
C SER A 349 8.33 -4.02 -10.26
N PHE A 350 7.98 -4.91 -9.32
CA PHE A 350 8.13 -6.36 -9.52
C PHE A 350 7.06 -6.98 -10.42
N LEU A 351 5.80 -6.56 -10.28
CA LEU A 351 4.65 -7.23 -10.91
C LEU A 351 4.46 -6.89 -12.39
N CYS A 352 4.83 -5.69 -12.81
CA CYS A 352 4.50 -5.16 -14.14
C CYS A 352 5.70 -5.25 -15.11
N GLU A 353 5.49 -5.63 -16.37
CA GLU A 353 6.56 -5.63 -17.40
C GLU A 353 7.03 -4.24 -17.75
N ASN A 354 6.14 -3.26 -17.70
CA ASN A 354 6.43 -1.85 -17.96
C ASN A 354 6.80 -1.07 -16.68
N HIS A 355 7.46 -1.73 -15.73
CA HIS A 355 7.84 -1.18 -14.43
C HIS A 355 8.73 0.05 -14.50
N GLU A 356 9.61 0.18 -15.49
CA GLU A 356 10.50 1.35 -15.61
C GLU A 356 9.70 2.66 -15.72
N ARG A 357 8.57 2.62 -16.46
CA ARG A 357 7.66 3.76 -16.63
C ARG A 357 7.06 4.22 -15.31
N LEU A 358 6.93 3.35 -14.30
CA LEU A 358 6.37 3.70 -13.00
C LEU A 358 7.06 4.93 -12.39
N PHE A 359 8.39 5.02 -12.54
CA PHE A 359 9.21 6.10 -11.98
C PHE A 359 9.37 7.29 -12.94
N GLU A 360 8.63 7.32 -14.05
CA GLU A 360 8.56 8.45 -14.97
C GLU A 360 7.25 9.23 -14.82
N LEU A 361 6.31 8.70 -14.04
CA LEU A 361 4.95 9.24 -13.92
C LEU A 361 4.90 10.51 -13.09
N ASP A 362 4.15 11.48 -13.60
CA ASP A 362 3.70 12.64 -12.84
C ASP A 362 2.47 12.29 -11.96
N VAL A 363 2.17 13.18 -11.00
CA VAL A 363 0.97 13.06 -10.15
C VAL A 363 -0.29 12.98 -11.01
N GLY A 364 -1.11 11.94 -10.77
CA GLY A 364 -2.36 11.71 -11.47
C GLY A 364 -2.24 11.17 -12.91
N GLU A 365 -1.04 10.98 -13.43
CA GLU A 365 -0.83 10.34 -14.72
C GLU A 365 -1.34 8.88 -14.69
N PRO A 366 -2.09 8.42 -15.72
CA PRO A 366 -2.55 7.04 -15.77
C PRO A 366 -1.41 6.06 -16.04
N PHE A 367 -1.23 5.13 -15.11
CA PHE A 367 -0.40 3.95 -15.24
C PHE A 367 -1.26 2.72 -15.53
N ARG A 368 -0.79 1.85 -16.42
CA ARG A 368 -1.44 0.59 -16.76
C ARG A 368 -0.44 -0.52 -16.55
N CYS A 369 -0.56 -1.25 -15.45
CA CYS A 369 0.34 -2.35 -15.17
C CYS A 369 0.18 -3.45 -16.23
N GLU A 370 1.24 -3.72 -16.97
CA GLU A 370 1.32 -4.91 -17.84
C GLU A 370 1.67 -6.11 -16.97
N LEU A 371 0.66 -6.61 -16.25
CA LEU A 371 0.84 -7.69 -15.27
C LEU A 371 1.38 -8.95 -15.96
N SER A 372 2.49 -9.49 -15.43
CA SER A 372 3.15 -10.67 -15.98
C SER A 372 3.10 -11.84 -15.02
N SER A 373 2.67 -13.00 -15.54
CA SER A 373 2.63 -14.25 -14.77
C SER A 373 4.05 -14.72 -14.40
N GLU A 374 5.05 -14.52 -15.27
CA GLU A 374 6.46 -14.83 -14.96
C GLU A 374 6.99 -13.97 -13.80
N ARG A 375 6.68 -12.67 -13.82
CA ARG A 375 7.02 -11.75 -12.74
C ARG A 375 6.28 -12.05 -11.44
N PHE A 376 5.02 -12.45 -11.56
CA PHE A 376 4.20 -12.90 -10.43
C PHE A 376 4.82 -14.15 -9.77
N ASP A 377 5.30 -15.09 -10.57
CA ASP A 377 6.03 -16.27 -10.13
C ASP A 377 7.37 -15.89 -9.49
N ALA A 378 8.12 -14.94 -10.05
CA ALA A 378 9.35 -14.45 -9.44
C ALA A 378 9.11 -13.83 -8.05
N LEU A 379 8.03 -13.04 -7.89
CA LEU A 379 7.63 -12.49 -6.60
C LEU A 379 7.25 -13.60 -5.61
N LYS A 380 6.51 -14.61 -6.05
CA LYS A 380 6.18 -15.79 -5.25
C LYS A 380 7.45 -16.53 -4.78
N GLU A 381 8.41 -16.75 -5.66
CA GLU A 381 9.71 -17.36 -5.32
C GLU A 381 10.48 -16.54 -4.30
N ILE A 382 10.44 -15.20 -4.39
CA ILE A 382 10.99 -14.33 -3.36
C ILE A 382 10.36 -14.67 -2.01
N PHE A 383 9.04 -14.77 -1.90
CA PHE A 383 8.38 -15.12 -0.63
C PHE A 383 8.64 -16.55 -0.14
N LEU A 384 8.82 -17.51 -1.05
CA LEU A 384 9.17 -18.90 -0.70
C LEU A 384 10.56 -19.04 -0.07
N GLN A 385 11.48 -18.13 -0.36
CA GLN A 385 12.81 -18.14 0.28
C GLN A 385 12.76 -17.85 1.79
N GLY A 386 11.62 -17.36 2.30
CA GLY A 386 11.47 -16.97 3.70
C GLY A 386 12.37 -15.80 4.10
N VAL A 387 12.17 -15.34 5.33
CA VAL A 387 13.01 -14.34 5.99
C VAL A 387 14.29 -15.03 6.46
N ALA A 388 15.44 -14.36 6.33
CA ALA A 388 16.70 -14.93 6.83
C ALA A 388 16.64 -15.13 8.36
N ASP A 389 17.13 -16.27 8.87
CA ASP A 389 17.07 -16.62 10.31
C ASP A 389 17.82 -15.61 11.20
N ASP A 390 18.78 -14.89 10.61
CA ASP A 390 19.51 -13.76 11.18
C ASP A 390 18.85 -12.42 10.84
N ASN A 391 17.53 -12.37 10.64
CA ASN A 391 16.80 -11.11 10.62
C ASN A 391 16.83 -10.46 12.00
N GLU A 392 17.97 -9.84 12.28
CA GLU A 392 18.27 -9.12 13.51
C GLU A 392 17.41 -7.85 13.66
N ALA A 393 16.66 -7.48 12.62
CA ALA A 393 15.64 -6.43 12.67
C ALA A 393 14.65 -6.61 13.84
N TYR A 394 14.40 -7.86 14.28
CA TYR A 394 13.43 -8.19 15.32
C TYR A 394 14.03 -8.86 16.57
N ARG A 395 15.37 -8.84 16.76
CA ARG A 395 15.92 -9.37 18.00
C ARG A 395 15.40 -8.56 19.20
N PRO A 396 14.87 -9.22 20.25
CA PRO A 396 14.27 -8.56 21.42
C PRO A 396 15.22 -7.60 22.17
N ASP A 397 16.52 -7.70 21.93
CA ASP A 397 17.55 -6.91 22.61
C ASP A 397 17.84 -5.55 21.96
N GLY A 398 17.25 -5.23 20.79
CA GLY A 398 17.28 -3.93 20.13
C GLY A 398 18.66 -3.43 19.64
N LYS A 399 19.76 -4.07 20.05
CA LYS A 399 21.15 -3.62 19.82
C LYS A 399 21.76 -4.13 18.50
N THR A 400 21.16 -5.12 17.87
CA THR A 400 21.69 -5.79 16.66
C THR A 400 21.14 -5.20 15.35
N ARG A 401 20.08 -4.38 15.41
CA ARG A 401 19.34 -3.85 14.25
C ARG A 401 20.20 -3.19 13.17
N CYS A 402 21.25 -2.48 13.54
CA CYS A 402 21.92 -1.56 12.63
C CYS A 402 23.17 -2.13 11.94
N ARG A 403 23.74 -3.26 12.42
CA ARG A 403 24.88 -3.90 11.74
C ARG A 403 24.50 -4.54 10.40
N SER A 404 23.27 -5.04 10.28
CA SER A 404 22.76 -5.72 9.09
C SER A 404 21.91 -4.81 8.20
N TRP A 405 21.38 -3.71 8.74
CA TRP A 405 20.62 -2.71 7.99
C TRP A 405 21.47 -1.81 7.09
N CYS A 406 22.74 -1.57 7.46
CA CYS A 406 23.61 -0.68 6.69
C CYS A 406 24.04 -1.36 5.40
N ASN A 407 23.31 -1.07 4.35
CA ASN A 407 23.68 -1.34 2.97
C ASN A 407 24.00 0.01 2.29
N PRO A 408 24.55 -0.01 1.06
CA PRO A 408 24.93 1.22 0.37
C PRO A 408 23.81 2.25 0.22
N PHE A 409 22.54 1.84 0.24
CA PHE A 409 21.36 2.69 0.01
C PHE A 409 20.75 3.23 1.31
N THR A 410 20.99 2.55 2.42
CA THR A 410 20.59 3.01 3.76
C THR A 410 21.73 3.76 4.45
N CYS A 411 22.86 3.97 3.78
CA CYS A 411 24.01 4.72 4.28
C CYS A 411 23.96 6.17 3.79
N ASP A 412 23.84 7.11 4.71
CA ASP A 412 23.94 8.54 4.45
C ASP A 412 25.06 9.14 5.31
N ASN A 413 26.04 9.80 4.67
CA ASN A 413 27.18 10.43 5.33
C ASN A 413 27.98 9.52 6.30
N GLY A 414 27.98 8.21 6.05
CA GLY A 414 28.66 7.21 6.89
C GLY A 414 27.84 6.69 8.07
N ASP A 415 26.63 7.20 8.25
CA ASP A 415 25.64 6.75 9.23
C ASP A 415 24.55 5.91 8.54
N CYS A 416 24.03 4.90 9.23
CA CYS A 416 22.81 4.23 8.78
C CYS A 416 21.59 5.14 8.99
N ILE A 417 20.81 5.38 7.94
CA ILE A 417 19.47 5.97 8.03
C ILE A 417 18.65 5.12 9.01
N GLY A 418 18.04 5.78 10.01
CA GLY A 418 17.22 5.10 11.03
C GLY A 418 17.98 4.52 12.23
N CYS A 419 19.31 4.64 12.28
CA CYS A 419 20.13 4.11 13.37
C CYS A 419 20.72 5.19 14.30
N PRO A 420 20.92 4.91 15.60
CA PRO A 420 21.68 5.78 16.49
C PRO A 420 23.15 5.88 16.03
N LYS A 421 23.68 7.11 15.94
CA LYS A 421 25.04 7.41 15.46
C LYS A 421 26.16 6.73 16.26
N GLU A 422 25.89 6.40 17.52
CA GLU A 422 26.91 5.95 18.47
C GLU A 422 27.28 4.46 18.33
N LEU A 423 26.50 3.68 17.56
CA LEU A 423 26.61 2.23 17.57
C LEU A 423 27.19 1.63 16.28
N HIS A 424 27.19 2.35 15.15
CA HIS A 424 27.51 1.77 13.84
C HIS A 424 28.13 2.77 12.87
N GLY A 425 29.21 2.37 12.20
CA GLY A 425 29.66 3.02 10.97
C GLY A 425 29.23 2.17 9.77
N CYS A 426 28.76 2.80 8.71
CA CYS A 426 28.64 2.12 7.42
C CYS A 426 29.97 1.45 7.08
N PRO A 427 29.99 0.22 6.53
CA PRO A 427 31.23 -0.37 6.05
C PRO A 427 31.86 0.66 5.13
N ARG A 428 33.07 1.13 5.45
CA ARG A 428 33.80 2.11 4.63
C ARG A 428 34.05 1.43 3.28
N GLY A 429 33.11 1.63 2.36
CA GLY A 429 33.21 1.12 1.00
C GLY A 429 34.45 1.74 0.39
N ARG A 430 35.33 0.89 -0.13
CA ARG A 430 36.34 1.31 -1.10
C ARG A 430 35.59 2.06 -2.18
N SER A 431 36.00 3.29 -2.47
CA SER A 431 35.54 4.02 -3.65
C SER A 431 35.59 3.11 -4.88
N PRO A 432 34.63 3.24 -5.82
CA PRO A 432 34.60 2.44 -7.04
C PRO A 432 35.93 2.45 -7.79
#